data_AF-A0A7J3W561-F1
#
_entry.id   AF-A0A7J3W561-F1
#
_cell.length_a   1.000
_cell.length_b   1.000
_cell.length_c   1.000
_cell.angle_alpha   90.00
_cell.angle_beta   90.00
_cell.angle_gamma   90.00
#
_symmetry.space_group_name_H-M   'P 1'
#
loop_
_entity.id
_entity.type
_entity.pdbx_description
1 polymer ?
#
loop_
_entity_poly.entity_id
_entity_poly.type
_entity_poly.pdbx_seq_one_letter_code
_entity_poly.pdbx_strand_id
1 'polypeptide(L)'
;MLWVFEMDKGPAINIIDYERCTGCFACQNACPKEAVEIVENDEGFFYPRVKEECDSCGVCQKYCPVLNPKTGEGEPKFYAAWSTNESTRIKASSGGVFPELARYILERGGIVFGVGWDEGLNARHFNVERVKDIGKLMGSKYVQSYVGLAYIEALKEAKNRPVLFSGTPCQTAAMRCFEDSENIITVDVVCHGVPSNLLFRKYLESLSSLC
;
A
#
# COMPACT_ATOMS: atom_id res chain seq x y z
N MET A 1 -3.32 27.71 27.72
CA MET A 1 -2.78 28.53 26.62
C MET A 1 -2.64 27.60 25.42
N LEU A 2 -3.67 27.58 24.58
CA LEU A 2 -3.79 26.68 23.43
C LEU A 2 -2.77 27.12 22.38
N TRP A 3 -1.67 26.37 22.26
CA TRP A 3 -0.78 26.47 21.10
C TRP A 3 -1.54 25.87 19.91
N VAL A 4 -2.26 26.72 19.19
CA VAL A 4 -2.70 26.40 17.84
C VAL A 4 -1.41 26.39 17.02
N PHE A 5 -0.82 25.21 16.81
CA PHE A 5 0.15 25.03 15.74
C PHE A 5 -0.56 25.46 14.45
N GLU A 6 -0.19 26.62 13.90
CA GLU A 6 -0.39 26.86 12.48
C GLU A 6 0.34 25.72 11.78
N MET A 7 -0.40 24.72 11.28
CA MET A 7 0.16 23.75 10.37
C MET A 7 0.77 24.54 9.22
N ASP A 8 2.07 24.38 8.97
CA ASP A 8 2.71 24.96 7.81
C ASP A 8 1.86 24.61 6.58
N LYS A 9 1.27 25.64 5.96
CA LYS A 9 0.36 25.45 4.83
C LYS A 9 1.19 24.97 3.64
N GLY A 10 0.84 23.81 3.10
CA GLY A 10 1.57 23.24 1.97
C GLY A 10 1.29 21.76 1.75
N PRO A 11 1.74 21.20 0.62
CA PRO A 11 1.68 19.77 0.40
C PRO A 11 2.60 19.02 1.38
N ALA A 12 2.23 17.80 1.77
CA ALA A 12 2.98 17.00 2.74
C ALA A 12 4.46 16.83 2.39
N ILE A 13 4.78 16.70 1.10
CA ILE A 13 6.16 16.54 0.61
C ILE A 13 7.07 17.72 0.97
N ASN A 14 6.52 18.94 1.11
CA ASN A 14 7.31 20.10 1.51
C ASN A 14 7.69 20.08 3.00
N ILE A 15 6.98 19.31 3.82
CA ILE A 15 7.23 19.19 5.26
C ILE A 15 8.10 17.97 5.56
N ILE A 16 7.81 16.85 4.90
CA ILE A 16 8.53 15.60 5.14
C ILE A 16 9.76 15.42 4.27
N ASP A 17 9.98 16.26 3.25
CA ASP A 17 11.03 16.10 2.23
C ASP A 17 11.00 14.74 1.47
N TYR A 18 11.85 14.61 0.45
CA TYR A 18 11.94 13.38 -0.35
C TYR A 18 12.68 12.26 0.38
N GLU A 19 13.53 12.57 1.36
CA GLU A 19 14.32 11.56 2.10
C GLU A 19 13.44 10.73 3.04
N ARG A 20 12.44 11.36 3.66
CA ARG A 20 11.46 10.64 4.50
C ARG A 20 10.24 10.18 3.73
N CYS A 21 10.07 10.58 2.48
CA CYS A 21 8.95 10.13 1.65
C CYS A 21 9.08 8.64 1.29
N THR A 22 8.05 7.86 1.60
CA THR A 22 8.03 6.41 1.34
C THR A 22 7.41 6.02 0.01
N GLY A 23 6.97 7.01 -0.80
CA GLY A 23 6.28 6.74 -2.06
C GLY A 23 5.02 5.88 -1.87
N CYS A 24 4.25 6.11 -0.81
CA CYS A 24 3.06 5.32 -0.47
C CYS A 24 1.76 5.79 -1.14
N PHE A 25 1.76 6.88 -1.91
CA PHE A 25 0.60 7.39 -2.67
C PHE A 25 -0.54 7.98 -1.82
N ALA A 26 -0.40 8.07 -0.50
CA ALA A 26 -1.42 8.64 0.38
C ALA A 26 -1.81 10.09 -0.01
N CYS A 27 -0.82 10.91 -0.36
CA CYS A 27 -1.03 12.29 -0.76
C CYS A 27 -1.81 12.44 -2.08
N GLN A 28 -1.60 11.55 -3.05
CA GLN A 28 -2.40 11.49 -4.27
C GLN A 28 -3.85 11.14 -3.95
N ASN A 29 -4.07 10.09 -3.15
CA ASN A 29 -5.40 9.61 -2.77
C ASN A 29 -6.19 10.62 -1.92
N ALA A 30 -5.50 11.45 -1.15
CA ALA A 30 -6.10 12.43 -0.26
C ALA A 30 -6.39 13.79 -0.94
N CYS A 31 -5.79 14.09 -2.10
CA CYS A 31 -5.84 15.42 -2.68
C CYS A 31 -7.22 15.70 -3.32
N PRO A 32 -8.03 16.64 -2.79
CA PRO A 32 -9.36 16.89 -3.34
C PRO A 32 -9.33 17.60 -4.71
N LYS A 33 -8.19 18.19 -5.08
CA LYS A 33 -7.98 18.89 -6.36
C LYS A 33 -7.22 18.05 -7.39
N GLU A 34 -6.88 16.81 -7.05
CA GLU A 34 -6.04 15.94 -7.92
C GLU A 34 -4.73 16.64 -8.33
N ALA A 35 -4.20 17.48 -7.45
CA ALA A 35 -3.00 18.30 -7.66
C ALA A 35 -1.69 17.58 -7.27
N VAL A 36 -1.78 16.32 -6.86
CA VAL A 36 -0.62 15.47 -6.52
C VAL A 36 -0.63 14.27 -7.45
N GLU A 37 0.39 14.16 -8.28
CA GLU A 37 0.63 13.04 -9.19
C GLU A 37 1.78 12.19 -8.66
N ILE A 38 1.75 10.88 -8.92
CA ILE A 38 2.90 10.03 -8.61
C ILE A 38 3.70 9.79 -9.89
N VAL A 39 4.98 10.14 -9.83
CA VAL A 39 5.94 10.00 -10.92
C VAL A 39 7.09 9.11 -10.49
N GLU A 40 7.70 8.43 -11.46
CA GLU A 40 8.93 7.68 -11.25
C GLU A 40 10.13 8.62 -11.44
N ASN A 41 11.10 8.59 -10.52
CA ASN A 41 12.35 9.34 -10.67
C ASN A 41 13.35 8.59 -11.58
N ASP A 42 14.50 9.20 -11.85
CA ASP A 42 15.54 8.62 -12.73
C ASP A 42 16.15 7.32 -12.17
N GLU A 43 15.99 7.05 -10.87
CA GLU A 43 16.43 5.83 -10.21
C GLU A 43 15.35 4.74 -10.18
N GLY A 44 14.13 5.02 -10.65
CA GLY A 44 13.05 4.05 -10.73
C GLY A 44 12.16 3.94 -9.49
N PHE A 45 12.10 4.98 -8.66
CA PHE A 45 11.26 5.04 -7.46
C PHE A 45 10.11 6.02 -7.63
N PHE A 46 8.95 5.68 -7.08
CA PHE A 46 7.75 6.51 -7.12
C PHE A 46 7.76 7.59 -6.04
N TYR A 47 7.52 8.83 -6.47
CA TYR A 47 7.44 10.00 -5.62
C TYR A 47 6.30 10.94 -6.02
N PRO A 48 5.76 11.72 -5.07
CA PRO A 48 4.74 12.71 -5.39
C PRO A 48 5.34 13.94 -6.08
N ARG A 49 4.76 14.31 -7.22
CA ARG A 49 4.93 15.60 -7.89
C ARG A 49 3.70 16.46 -7.65
N VAL A 50 3.91 17.62 -7.04
CA VAL A 50 2.85 18.61 -6.80
C VAL A 50 2.72 19.50 -8.03
N LYS A 51 1.52 19.58 -8.60
CA LYS A 51 1.22 20.40 -9.76
C LYS A 51 0.82 21.83 -9.36
N GLU A 52 0.77 22.73 -10.35
CA GLU A 52 0.44 24.15 -10.16
C GLU A 52 -0.99 24.37 -9.60
N GLU A 53 -1.92 23.44 -9.80
CA GLU A 53 -3.29 23.54 -9.28
C GLU A 53 -3.38 23.37 -7.74
N CYS A 54 -2.26 23.02 -7.09
CA CYS A 54 -2.19 22.92 -5.65
C CYS A 54 -2.35 24.30 -4.99
N ASP A 55 -3.39 24.44 -4.18
CA ASP A 55 -3.66 25.66 -3.40
C ASP A 55 -3.04 25.64 -2.00
N SER A 56 -2.15 24.69 -1.74
CA SER A 56 -1.50 24.50 -0.44
C SER A 56 -2.49 24.32 0.73
N CYS A 57 -3.66 23.71 0.49
CA CYS A 57 -4.68 23.45 1.53
C CYS A 57 -4.23 22.52 2.67
N GLY A 58 -3.12 21.78 2.52
CA GLY A 58 -2.57 20.92 3.57
C GLY A 58 -3.33 19.62 3.84
N VAL A 59 -4.40 19.31 3.09
CA VAL A 59 -5.21 18.09 3.33
C VAL A 59 -4.37 16.82 3.31
N CYS A 60 -3.45 16.67 2.36
CA CYS A 60 -2.58 15.49 2.24
C CYS A 60 -1.67 15.29 3.46
N GLN A 61 -1.40 16.33 4.27
CA GLN A 61 -0.61 16.19 5.48
C GLN A 61 -1.30 15.28 6.48
N LYS A 62 -2.64 15.35 6.61
CA LYS A 62 -3.43 14.53 7.55
C LYS A 62 -3.38 13.04 7.24
N TYR A 63 -3.12 12.69 5.98
CA TYR A 63 -3.09 11.31 5.49
C TYR A 63 -1.67 10.79 5.30
N CYS A 64 -0.65 11.61 5.55
CA CYS A 64 0.73 11.19 5.45
C CYS A 64 1.11 10.35 6.69
N PRO A 65 1.49 9.07 6.55
CA PRO A 65 1.83 8.22 7.70
C PRO A 65 3.15 8.64 8.38
N VAL A 66 4.00 9.40 7.70
CA VAL A 66 5.25 9.96 8.27
C VAL A 66 4.94 11.11 9.23
N LEU A 67 3.93 11.94 8.90
CA LEU A 67 3.49 13.04 9.77
C LEU A 67 2.53 12.58 10.86
N ASN A 68 1.75 11.52 10.60
CA ASN A 68 0.74 11.01 11.52
C ASN A 68 0.98 9.52 11.81
N PRO A 69 2.12 9.17 12.44
CA PRO A 69 2.40 7.78 12.79
C PRO A 69 1.32 7.29 13.75
N LYS A 70 0.65 6.20 13.38
CA LYS A 70 -0.32 5.51 14.23
C LYS A 70 0.41 4.44 15.04
N THR A 71 0.45 4.60 16.35
CA THR A 71 0.93 3.56 17.28
C THR A 71 -0.26 2.76 17.80
N GLY A 72 -0.13 1.43 17.87
CA GLY A 72 -1.10 0.61 18.60
C GLY A 72 -1.01 0.86 20.10
N GLU A 73 -2.10 0.57 20.82
CA GLU A 73 -2.12 0.57 22.29
C GLU A 73 -1.80 -0.83 22.83
N GLY A 74 -1.10 -0.90 23.97
CA GLY A 74 -0.79 -2.15 24.65
C GLY A 74 0.39 -2.94 24.04
N GLU A 75 0.63 -4.13 24.58
CA GLU A 75 1.69 -5.02 24.11
C GLU A 75 1.24 -5.83 22.89
N PRO A 76 2.01 -5.86 21.79
CA PRO A 76 1.69 -6.68 20.63
C PRO A 76 1.68 -8.16 21.00
N LYS A 77 0.68 -8.88 20.52
CA LYS A 77 0.61 -10.35 20.67
C LYS A 77 1.43 -11.00 19.55
N PHE A 78 2.26 -11.97 19.91
CA PHE A 78 3.12 -12.68 18.98
C PHE A 78 2.66 -14.13 18.83
N TYR A 79 2.55 -14.58 17.58
CA TYR A 79 2.18 -15.94 17.23
C TYR A 79 3.06 -16.42 16.08
N ALA A 80 3.42 -17.71 16.10
CA ALA A 80 3.95 -18.41 14.94
C ALA A 80 2.85 -19.29 14.36
N ALA A 81 2.57 -19.14 13.07
CA ALA A 81 1.49 -19.88 12.41
C ALA A 81 1.84 -20.21 10.95
N TRP A 82 1.23 -21.28 10.45
CA TRP A 82 1.23 -21.63 9.04
C TRP A 82 -0.12 -22.24 8.65
N SER A 83 -0.48 -22.12 7.37
CA SER A 83 -1.64 -22.77 6.76
C SER A 83 -1.57 -24.27 6.97
N THR A 84 -2.67 -24.87 7.43
CA THR A 84 -2.84 -26.33 7.49
C THR A 84 -3.05 -26.94 6.10
N ASN A 85 -3.50 -26.13 5.12
CA ASN A 85 -3.61 -26.52 3.73
C ASN A 85 -2.22 -26.52 3.06
N GLU A 86 -1.73 -27.72 2.74
CA GLU A 86 -0.40 -27.93 2.14
C GLU A 86 -0.23 -27.23 0.79
N SER A 87 -1.26 -27.29 -0.07
CA SER A 87 -1.19 -26.64 -1.39
C SER A 87 -1.08 -25.11 -1.29
N THR A 88 -1.71 -24.51 -0.28
CA THR A 88 -1.58 -23.07 0.02
C THR A 88 -0.19 -22.75 0.55
N ARG A 89 0.33 -23.59 1.45
CA ARG A 89 1.66 -23.43 2.05
C ARG A 89 2.78 -23.52 1.01
N ILE A 90 2.72 -24.47 0.08
CA ILE A 90 3.72 -24.64 -0.99
C ILE A 90 3.74 -23.44 -1.95
N LYS A 91 2.59 -22.83 -2.24
CA LYS A 91 2.48 -21.70 -3.18
C LYS A 91 2.76 -20.34 -2.54
N ALA A 92 2.69 -20.23 -1.22
CA ALA A 92 2.91 -18.98 -0.51
C ALA A 92 4.41 -18.67 -0.35
N SER A 93 4.75 -17.40 -0.11
CA SER A 93 6.14 -16.99 0.14
C SER A 93 6.74 -17.55 1.45
N SER A 94 5.90 -18.05 2.36
CA SER A 94 6.28 -18.53 3.69
C SER A 94 5.13 -19.41 4.24
N GLY A 95 4.74 -19.25 5.51
CA GLY A 95 3.70 -20.07 6.16
C GLY A 95 2.29 -19.94 5.57
N GLY A 96 2.02 -19.04 4.63
CA GLY A 96 0.71 -18.91 4.00
C GLY A 96 -0.35 -18.21 4.85
N VAL A 97 0.05 -17.32 5.75
CA VAL A 97 -0.91 -16.55 6.59
C VAL A 97 -1.78 -15.60 5.76
N PHE A 98 -1.19 -14.82 4.85
CA PHE A 98 -1.94 -13.90 3.97
C PHE A 98 -3.09 -14.59 3.20
N PRO A 99 -2.86 -15.69 2.45
CA PRO A 99 -3.96 -16.32 1.70
C PRO A 99 -5.05 -16.90 2.62
N GLU A 100 -4.74 -17.33 3.84
CA GLU A 100 -5.75 -17.75 4.82
C GLU A 100 -6.60 -16.56 5.30
N LEU A 101 -5.99 -15.41 5.60
CA LEU A 101 -6.72 -14.19 5.96
C LEU A 101 -7.58 -13.68 4.80
N ALA A 102 -7.03 -13.71 3.58
CA ALA A 102 -7.77 -13.34 2.37
C ALA A 102 -8.98 -14.24 2.14
N ARG A 103 -8.82 -15.56 2.28
CA ARG A 103 -9.92 -16.52 2.16
C ARG A 103 -11.02 -16.24 3.18
N TYR A 104 -10.66 -16.04 4.44
CA TYR A 104 -11.59 -15.74 5.52
C TYR A 104 -12.46 -14.51 5.23
N ILE A 105 -11.87 -13.45 4.66
CA ILE A 105 -12.60 -12.22 4.31
C ILE A 105 -13.51 -12.43 3.10
N LEU A 106 -13.02 -13.11 2.06
CA LEU A 106 -13.79 -13.36 0.83
C LEU A 106 -15.00 -14.29 1.08
N GLU A 107 -14.85 -15.31 1.93
CA GLU A 107 -15.95 -16.23 2.30
C GLU A 107 -17.08 -15.53 3.07
N ARG A 108 -16.83 -14.33 3.60
CA ARG A 108 -17.81 -13.49 4.29
C ARG A 108 -18.37 -12.37 3.41
N GLY A 109 -18.19 -12.48 2.08
CA GLY A 109 -18.63 -11.45 1.13
C GLY A 109 -17.76 -10.19 1.12
N GLY A 110 -16.57 -10.24 1.73
CA GLY A 110 -15.61 -9.14 1.72
C GLY A 110 -14.85 -9.00 0.40
N ILE A 111 -13.86 -8.10 0.41
CA ILE A 111 -12.95 -7.85 -0.71
C ILE A 111 -11.51 -7.78 -0.20
N VAL A 112 -10.55 -8.20 -1.02
CA VAL A 112 -9.14 -8.18 -0.66
C VAL A 112 -8.37 -7.32 -1.65
N PHE A 113 -7.71 -6.29 -1.13
CA PHE A 113 -6.72 -5.50 -1.84
C PHE A 113 -5.31 -6.02 -1.53
N GLY A 114 -4.48 -6.21 -2.55
CA GLY A 114 -3.11 -6.66 -2.39
C GLY A 114 -2.30 -6.49 -3.67
N VAL A 115 -1.04 -6.95 -3.67
CA VAL A 115 -0.12 -6.72 -4.78
C VAL A 115 -0.05 -7.92 -5.72
N GLY A 116 -0.33 -7.66 -7.00
CA GLY A 116 -0.18 -8.61 -8.11
C GLY A 116 0.76 -8.09 -9.18
N TRP A 117 1.00 -8.90 -10.21
CA TRP A 117 1.66 -8.47 -11.44
C TRP A 117 0.60 -8.08 -12.48
N ASP A 118 0.79 -6.97 -13.19
CA ASP A 118 0.05 -6.69 -14.42
C ASP A 118 0.66 -7.44 -15.63
N GLU A 119 0.07 -7.25 -16.82
CA GLU A 119 0.52 -7.87 -18.07
C GLU A 119 1.97 -7.50 -18.44
N GLY A 120 2.43 -6.33 -18.01
CA GLY A 120 3.79 -5.83 -18.23
C GLY A 120 4.77 -6.18 -17.13
N LEU A 121 4.42 -7.09 -16.21
CA LEU A 121 5.22 -7.44 -15.02
C LEU A 121 5.50 -6.24 -14.11
N ASN A 122 4.59 -5.25 -14.05
CA ASN A 122 4.66 -4.21 -13.03
C ASN A 122 3.89 -4.65 -11.79
N ALA A 123 4.49 -4.45 -10.61
CA ALA A 123 3.80 -4.70 -9.35
C ALA A 123 2.76 -3.61 -9.11
N ARG A 124 1.51 -3.99 -8.88
CA ARG A 124 0.40 -3.05 -8.69
C ARG A 124 -0.57 -3.56 -7.63
N HIS A 125 -1.22 -2.64 -6.92
CA HIS A 125 -2.36 -2.97 -6.07
C HIS A 125 -3.59 -3.31 -6.91
N PHE A 126 -4.15 -4.50 -6.70
CA PHE A 126 -5.40 -4.97 -7.26
C PHE A 126 -6.36 -5.34 -6.15
N ASN A 127 -7.64 -5.43 -6.49
CA ASN A 127 -8.62 -6.11 -5.65
C ASN A 127 -9.01 -7.47 -6.24
N VAL A 128 -9.41 -8.38 -5.36
CA VAL A 128 -10.04 -9.66 -5.72
C VAL A 128 -11.27 -9.88 -4.86
N GLU A 129 -12.28 -10.50 -5.47
CA GLU A 129 -13.59 -10.74 -4.83
C GLU A 129 -13.95 -12.23 -4.73
N ARG A 130 -13.08 -13.11 -5.21
CA ARG A 130 -13.32 -14.56 -5.23
C ARG A 130 -12.09 -15.30 -4.72
N VAL A 131 -12.32 -16.34 -3.91
CA VAL A 131 -11.25 -17.17 -3.31
C VAL A 131 -10.29 -17.73 -4.37
N LYS A 132 -10.81 -18.10 -5.56
CA LYS A 132 -9.97 -18.61 -6.67
C LYS A 132 -8.97 -17.59 -7.21
N ASP A 133 -9.21 -16.29 -7.00
CA ASP A 133 -8.37 -15.19 -7.49
C ASP A 133 -7.27 -14.79 -6.48
N ILE A 134 -7.26 -15.34 -5.25
CA ILE A 134 -6.23 -15.05 -4.23
C ILE A 134 -4.82 -15.28 -4.77
N GLY A 135 -4.63 -16.32 -5.59
CA GLY A 135 -3.34 -16.66 -6.19
C GLY A 135 -2.68 -15.51 -6.96
N LYS A 136 -3.48 -14.56 -7.49
CA LYS A 136 -2.98 -13.36 -8.19
C LYS A 136 -2.23 -12.41 -7.25
N LEU A 137 -2.59 -12.42 -5.97
CA LEU A 137 -2.01 -11.57 -4.93
C LEU A 137 -0.90 -12.29 -4.13
N MET A 138 -0.70 -13.59 -4.37
CA MET A 138 0.31 -14.40 -3.68
C MET A 138 1.72 -14.20 -4.26
N GLY A 139 2.73 -14.55 -3.47
CA GLY A 139 4.13 -14.41 -3.84
C GLY A 139 4.65 -13.00 -3.56
N SER A 140 5.89 -12.91 -3.09
CA SER A 140 6.56 -11.65 -2.77
C SER A 140 7.01 -10.95 -4.05
N LYS A 141 6.71 -9.65 -4.17
CA LYS A 141 7.17 -8.80 -5.26
C LYS A 141 8.24 -7.87 -4.69
N TYR A 142 9.51 -8.13 -5.00
CA TYR A 142 10.64 -7.35 -4.50
C TYR A 142 10.89 -6.10 -5.36
N VAL A 143 9.86 -5.28 -5.49
CA VAL A 143 9.82 -4.02 -6.25
C VAL A 143 8.78 -3.10 -5.61
N GLN A 144 8.85 -1.80 -5.88
CA GLN A 144 7.84 -0.87 -5.36
C GLN A 144 6.53 -1.03 -6.15
N SER A 145 5.43 -1.35 -5.46
CA SER A 145 4.13 -1.49 -6.12
C SER A 145 3.50 -0.13 -6.44
N TYR A 146 2.88 -0.03 -7.61
CA TYR A 146 2.03 1.09 -7.97
C TYR A 146 0.69 0.95 -7.24
N VAL A 147 0.41 1.86 -6.28
CA VAL A 147 -0.81 1.82 -5.46
C VAL A 147 -2.02 2.38 -6.22
N GLY A 148 -1.81 3.39 -7.06
CA GLY A 148 -2.90 4.09 -7.75
C GLY A 148 -3.92 4.67 -6.74
N LEU A 149 -5.20 4.37 -6.96
CA LEU A 149 -6.31 4.85 -6.13
C LEU A 149 -6.84 3.78 -5.14
N ALA A 150 -6.05 2.74 -4.86
CA ALA A 150 -6.49 1.59 -4.07
C ALA A 150 -6.99 1.95 -2.65
N TYR A 151 -6.48 3.03 -2.04
CA TYR A 151 -6.97 3.45 -0.71
C TYR A 151 -8.41 3.96 -0.77
N ILE A 152 -8.71 4.87 -1.69
CA ILE A 152 -10.07 5.42 -1.81
C ILE A 152 -11.06 4.38 -2.36
N GLU A 153 -10.58 3.43 -3.16
CA GLU A 153 -11.38 2.27 -3.58
C GLU A 153 -11.70 1.36 -2.40
N ALA A 154 -10.71 1.01 -1.58
CA ALA A 154 -10.91 0.24 -0.34
C ALA A 154 -11.88 0.95 0.62
N LEU A 155 -11.77 2.26 0.80
CA LEU A 155 -12.70 3.05 1.61
C LEU A 155 -14.15 2.98 1.10
N LYS A 156 -14.35 2.98 -0.22
CA LYS A 156 -15.70 2.89 -0.82
C LYS A 156 -16.31 1.53 -0.53
N GLU A 157 -15.54 0.46 -0.66
CA GLU A 157 -15.99 -0.91 -0.38
C GLU A 157 -16.29 -1.11 1.12
N ALA A 158 -15.45 -0.56 2.00
CA ALA A 158 -15.59 -0.69 3.46
C ALA A 158 -16.90 -0.13 4.04
N LYS A 159 -17.64 0.67 3.26
CA LYS A 159 -18.98 1.15 3.64
C LYS A 159 -20.02 0.03 3.66
N ASN A 160 -19.81 -1.03 2.90
CA ASN A 160 -20.82 -2.07 2.65
C ASN A 160 -20.36 -3.48 3.01
N ARG A 161 -19.05 -3.73 3.08
CA ARG A 161 -18.49 -5.07 3.28
C ARG A 161 -17.10 -5.03 3.92
N PRO A 162 -16.65 -6.13 4.56
CA PRO A 162 -15.31 -6.22 5.11
C PRO A 162 -14.23 -6.09 4.02
N VAL A 163 -13.15 -5.38 4.33
CA VAL A 163 -11.99 -5.19 3.45
C VAL A 163 -10.74 -5.74 4.13
N LEU A 164 -9.94 -6.51 3.39
CA LEU A 164 -8.55 -6.79 3.74
C LEU A 164 -7.66 -5.95 2.84
N PHE A 165 -6.83 -5.08 3.40
CA PHE A 165 -5.84 -4.33 2.64
C PHE A 165 -4.44 -4.83 2.99
N SER A 166 -3.70 -5.33 1.99
CA SER A 166 -2.33 -5.78 2.17
C SER A 166 -1.32 -4.97 1.38
N GLY A 167 -0.13 -4.78 1.96
CA GLY A 167 0.96 -4.03 1.36
C GLY A 167 2.23 -4.06 2.21
N THR A 168 3.11 -3.09 2.01
CA THR A 168 4.23 -2.83 2.92
C THR A 168 3.77 -1.99 4.12
N PRO A 169 4.57 -1.90 5.21
CA PRO A 169 4.18 -1.17 6.41
C PRO A 169 3.83 0.31 6.16
N CYS A 170 4.52 0.97 5.22
CA CYS A 170 4.18 2.35 4.85
C CYS A 170 2.83 2.44 4.13
N GLN A 171 2.45 1.42 3.36
CA GLN A 171 1.18 1.38 2.64
C GLN A 171 0.01 1.03 3.56
N THR A 172 0.19 0.11 4.51
CA THR A 172 -0.84 -0.19 5.52
C THR A 172 -0.99 0.97 6.50
N ALA A 173 0.10 1.62 6.90
CA ALA A 173 0.05 2.85 7.71
C ALA A 173 -0.72 3.96 6.99
N ALA A 174 -0.49 4.16 5.67
CA ALA A 174 -1.28 5.09 4.87
C ALA A 174 -2.77 4.75 4.87
N MET A 175 -3.14 3.48 4.61
CA MET A 175 -4.54 3.03 4.67
C MET A 175 -5.18 3.34 6.04
N ARG A 176 -4.45 3.15 7.14
CA ARG A 176 -4.93 3.47 8.50
C ARG A 176 -5.08 4.97 8.78
N CYS A 177 -4.40 5.84 8.03
CA CYS A 177 -4.68 7.28 8.09
C CYS A 177 -5.99 7.65 7.40
N PHE A 178 -6.47 6.84 6.44
CA PHE A 178 -7.75 7.05 5.77
C PHE A 178 -8.93 6.51 6.58
N GLU A 179 -8.78 5.35 7.21
CA GLU A 179 -9.82 4.70 8.00
C GLU A 179 -9.18 3.75 9.01
N ASP A 180 -9.64 3.81 10.27
CA ASP A 180 -9.12 3.02 11.39
C ASP A 180 -10.24 2.22 12.08
N SER A 181 -11.32 1.93 11.35
CA SER A 181 -12.42 1.08 11.81
C SER A 181 -12.20 -0.40 11.53
N GLU A 182 -12.95 -1.24 12.24
CA GLU A 182 -12.88 -2.70 12.13
C GLU A 182 -13.32 -3.26 10.76
N ASN A 183 -13.95 -2.44 9.91
CA ASN A 183 -14.33 -2.84 8.55
C ASN A 183 -13.13 -2.98 7.61
N ILE A 184 -11.98 -2.36 7.94
CA ILE A 184 -10.74 -2.48 7.16
C ILE A 184 -9.67 -3.14 8.03
N ILE A 185 -9.35 -4.38 7.68
CA ILE A 185 -8.24 -5.11 8.29
C ILE A 185 -7.00 -4.86 7.41
N THR A 186 -5.91 -4.39 8.01
CA THR A 186 -4.64 -4.22 7.30
C THR A 186 -3.66 -5.34 7.63
N VAL A 187 -2.95 -5.84 6.62
CA VAL A 187 -1.89 -6.86 6.78
C VAL A 187 -0.66 -6.45 5.98
N ASP A 188 0.43 -6.14 6.66
CA ASP A 188 1.71 -5.88 6.00
C ASP A 188 2.69 -7.05 6.06
N VAL A 189 3.63 -7.02 5.13
CA VAL A 189 4.82 -7.86 5.13
C VAL A 189 5.96 -7.12 5.85
N VAL A 190 6.78 -7.86 6.59
CA VAL A 190 8.04 -7.32 7.14
C VAL A 190 8.90 -6.79 6.00
N CYS A 191 9.28 -5.52 6.09
CA CYS A 191 9.92 -4.79 5.00
C CYS A 191 11.10 -3.97 5.53
N HIS A 192 12.21 -3.98 4.80
CA HIS A 192 13.41 -3.16 5.05
C HIS A 192 13.67 -2.15 3.91
N GLY A 193 12.70 -1.98 3.01
CA GLY A 193 12.84 -1.14 1.83
C GLY A 193 12.31 -1.83 0.57
N VAL A 194 12.10 -1.02 -0.47
CA VAL A 194 11.63 -1.47 -1.78
C VAL A 194 12.77 -1.29 -2.79
N PRO A 195 13.10 -2.31 -3.61
CA PRO A 195 14.05 -2.15 -4.71
C PRO A 195 13.51 -1.24 -5.82
N SER A 196 14.43 -0.68 -6.62
CA SER A 196 14.14 0.15 -7.79
C SER A 196 13.36 -0.61 -8.87
N ASN A 197 12.30 0.00 -9.39
CA ASN A 197 11.55 -0.53 -10.54
C ASN A 197 12.38 -0.49 -11.83
N LEU A 198 13.21 0.54 -12.00
CA LEU A 198 14.12 0.65 -13.14
C LEU A 198 15.13 -0.50 -13.15
N LEU A 199 15.72 -0.84 -12.00
CA LEU A 199 16.65 -1.97 -11.90
C LEU A 199 15.96 -3.28 -12.27
N PHE A 200 14.74 -3.50 -11.80
CA PHE A 200 13.96 -4.69 -12.14
C PHE A 200 13.65 -4.76 -13.64
N ARG A 201 13.25 -3.64 -14.28
CA ARG A 201 13.04 -3.58 -15.73
C ARG A 201 14.31 -3.90 -16.51
N LYS A 202 15.45 -3.31 -16.14
CA LYS A 202 16.76 -3.64 -16.74
C LYS A 202 17.13 -5.12 -16.57
N TYR A 203 16.79 -5.71 -15.42
CA TYR A 203 16.98 -7.14 -15.21
C TYR A 203 16.13 -7.98 -16.18
N LEU A 204 14.84 -7.66 -16.34
CA LEU A 204 13.97 -8.33 -17.31
C LEU A 204 14.49 -8.20 -18.76
N GLU A 205 14.92 -7.00 -19.15
CA GLU A 205 15.52 -6.75 -20.46
C GLU A 205 16.76 -7.63 -20.67
N SER A 206 17.64 -7.72 -19.65
CA SER A 206 18.84 -8.56 -19.72
C SER A 206 18.50 -10.04 -19.94
N LEU A 207 17.46 -10.56 -19.30
CA LEU A 207 16.97 -11.92 -19.51
C LEU A 207 16.40 -12.13 -20.91
N SER A 208 15.67 -11.15 -21.45
CA SER A 208 15.11 -11.25 -22.80
C SER A 208 16.18 -11.19 -23.91
N SER A 209 17.29 -10.49 -23.67
CA SER A 209 18.42 -10.39 -24.60
C SER A 209 19.33 -11.63 -24.62
N LEU A 210 19.12 -12.58 -23.69
CA LEU A 210 19.84 -13.86 -23.61
C LEU A 210 19.14 -14.99 -24.37
N CYS A 211 18.01 -14.71 -25.06
CA CYS A 211 17.27 -15.64 -25.89
C CYS A 211 17.47 -15.39 -27.38
#